data_AF-A0A496QJ45-F1
#
_entry.id   AF-A0A496QJ45-F1
#
_cell.length_a   1.000
_cell.length_b   1.000
_cell.length_c   1.000
_cell.angle_alpha   90.00
_cell.angle_beta   90.00
_cell.angle_gamma   90.00
#
_symmetry.space_group_name_H-M   'P 1'
#
loop_
_entity.id
_entity.type
_entity.pdbx_description
1 polymer ?
#
loop_
_entity_poly.entity_id
_entity_poly.type
_entity_poly.pdbx_seq_one_letter_code
_entity_poly.pdbx_strand_id
1 'polypeptide(L)'
;GKDLPDNVRLTTLGRFLRKTSLDELPQLWNVFKGDISLVGPRPLLERYNPYFNERERLRFSVKPGITGWAQIHGRNEASWDKRLENDVWYVEHWSLGLDLKILVLTIKKVLSGKGVVVDAQSVMLDLDEERKESGHKTISEKFVIHEECDGNKIGSC
;
A
#
# COMPACT_ATOMS: atom_id res chain seq x y z
N GLY A 1 -9.85 -5.31 25.70
CA GLY A 1 -10.94 -6.30 25.77
C GLY A 1 -10.67 -7.38 24.74
N LYS A 2 -10.97 -8.65 25.02
CA LYS A 2 -10.86 -9.72 24.03
C LYS A 2 -12.03 -9.61 23.03
N ASP A 3 -11.73 -9.47 21.75
CA ASP A 3 -12.74 -9.52 20.69
C ASP A 3 -13.45 -10.89 20.69
N LEU A 4 -14.79 -10.87 20.64
CA LEU A 4 -15.59 -12.09 20.53
C LEU A 4 -15.43 -12.71 19.14
N PRO A 5 -15.50 -14.05 19.03
CA PRO A 5 -15.36 -14.75 17.75
C PRO A 5 -16.43 -14.31 16.73
N ASP A 6 -16.03 -14.20 15.45
CA ASP A 6 -16.83 -13.68 14.33
C ASP A 6 -18.23 -14.32 14.21
N ASN A 7 -18.38 -15.58 14.65
CA ASN A 7 -19.65 -16.32 14.63
C ASN A 7 -20.71 -15.76 15.58
N VAL A 8 -20.32 -15.03 16.63
CA VAL A 8 -21.21 -14.33 17.57
C VAL A 8 -21.50 -12.90 17.11
N ARG A 9 -20.58 -12.27 16.37
CA ARG A 9 -20.70 -10.87 15.90
C ARG A 9 -21.52 -10.73 14.61
N LEU A 10 -21.55 -11.75 13.75
CA LEU A 10 -22.15 -11.67 12.42
C LEU A 10 -23.60 -12.18 12.42
N THR A 11 -24.54 -11.24 12.35
CA THR A 11 -25.95 -11.53 12.05
C THR A 11 -26.08 -12.19 10.68
N THR A 12 -27.21 -12.86 10.40
CA THR A 12 -27.49 -13.49 9.11
C THR A 12 -27.33 -12.49 7.94
N LEU A 13 -27.62 -11.21 8.20
CA LEU A 13 -27.38 -10.10 7.27
C LEU A 13 -25.88 -9.82 7.07
N GLY A 14 -25.08 -9.76 8.15
CA GLY A 14 -23.62 -9.61 8.03
C GLY A 14 -22.95 -10.77 7.29
N ARG A 15 -23.49 -11.99 7.44
CA ARG A 15 -23.05 -13.18 6.70
C ARG A 15 -23.45 -13.13 5.23
N PHE A 16 -24.64 -12.62 4.92
CA PHE A 16 -25.11 -12.41 3.54
C PHE A 16 -24.28 -11.33 2.84
N LEU A 17 -24.10 -10.16 3.46
CA LEU A 17 -23.31 -9.04 2.93
C LEU A 17 -21.89 -9.47 2.54
N ARG A 18 -21.22 -10.22 3.42
CA ARG A 18 -19.86 -10.78 3.21
C ARG A 18 -19.83 -11.88 2.14
N LYS A 19 -20.95 -12.58 1.92
CA LYS A 19 -21.10 -13.60 0.86
C LYS A 19 -21.44 -12.98 -0.51
N THR A 20 -22.07 -11.82 -0.52
CA THR A 20 -22.43 -11.07 -1.74
C THR A 20 -21.42 -10.00 -2.13
N SER A 21 -20.31 -9.86 -1.39
CA SER A 21 -19.32 -8.78 -1.55
C SER A 21 -19.94 -7.37 -1.56
N LEU A 22 -21.10 -7.20 -0.92
CA LEU A 22 -21.82 -5.92 -0.82
C LEU A 22 -21.09 -4.92 0.09
N ASP A 23 -20.13 -5.40 0.87
CA ASP A 23 -19.18 -4.60 1.64
C ASP A 23 -18.17 -3.84 0.77
N GLU A 24 -18.04 -4.17 -0.52
CA GLU A 24 -17.19 -3.46 -1.48
C GLU A 24 -17.95 -2.37 -2.27
N LEU A 25 -19.29 -2.33 -2.23
CA LEU A 25 -20.09 -1.28 -2.89
C LEU A 25 -19.74 0.15 -2.45
N PRO A 26 -19.46 0.44 -1.15
CA PRO A 26 -19.01 1.76 -0.74
C PRO A 26 -17.68 2.18 -1.41
N GLN A 27 -16.78 1.23 -1.66
CA GLN A 27 -15.51 1.53 -2.36
C GLN A 27 -15.75 1.82 -3.83
N LEU A 28 -16.65 1.07 -4.48
CA LEU A 28 -17.03 1.34 -5.88
C LEU A 28 -17.71 2.71 -6.04
N TRP A 29 -18.48 3.13 -5.04
CA TRP A 29 -19.06 4.48 -5.01
C TRP A 29 -17.99 5.58 -4.92
N ASN A 30 -16.92 5.36 -4.17
CA ASN A 30 -15.78 6.29 -4.12
C ASN A 30 -15.01 6.35 -5.46
N VAL A 31 -14.97 5.25 -6.22
CA VAL A 31 -14.46 5.26 -7.59
C VAL A 31 -15.32 6.13 -8.49
N PHE A 32 -16.65 5.99 -8.38
CA PHE A 32 -17.59 6.79 -9.17
C PHE A 32 -17.52 8.29 -8.85
N LYS A 33 -17.36 8.64 -7.56
CA LYS A 33 -17.10 10.02 -7.12
C LYS A 33 -15.75 10.57 -7.57
N GLY A 34 -14.82 9.68 -7.93
CA GLY A 34 -13.47 10.05 -8.33
C GLY A 34 -12.51 10.31 -7.17
N ASP A 35 -12.87 9.92 -5.95
CA ASP A 35 -12.02 10.03 -4.75
C ASP A 35 -10.86 9.03 -4.80
N ILE A 36 -11.12 7.85 -5.38
CA ILE A 36 -10.12 6.80 -5.64
C ILE A 36 -10.24 6.29 -7.09
N SER A 37 -9.18 5.68 -7.60
CA SER A 37 -9.15 5.01 -8.89
C SER A 37 -9.48 3.51 -8.74
N LEU A 38 -9.90 2.87 -9.83
CA LEU A 38 -10.03 1.42 -9.85
C LEU A 38 -8.64 0.74 -9.83
N VAL A 39 -7.69 1.32 -10.58
CA VAL A 39 -6.29 0.86 -10.65
C VAL A 39 -5.36 1.98 -10.16
N GLY A 40 -4.44 1.64 -9.27
CA GLY A 40 -3.48 2.58 -8.70
C GLY A 40 -2.73 2.01 -7.49
N PRO A 41 -1.73 2.73 -6.97
CA PRO A 41 -1.05 2.36 -5.72
C PRO A 41 -2.03 2.29 -4.55
N ARG A 42 -1.87 1.32 -3.66
CA ARG A 42 -2.78 1.15 -2.51
C ARG A 42 -2.60 2.31 -1.52
N PRO A 43 -3.66 2.87 -0.91
CA PRO A 43 -3.48 3.87 0.14
C PRO A 43 -2.69 3.26 1.31
N LEU A 44 -1.67 4.00 1.77
CA LEU A 44 -0.81 3.63 2.88
C LEU A 44 -1.08 4.57 4.06
N LEU A 45 -0.63 4.18 5.26
CA LEU A 45 -0.84 4.95 6.48
C LEU A 45 0.00 6.24 6.46
N GLU A 46 -0.57 7.34 6.92
CA GLU A 46 0.13 8.65 6.93
C GLU A 46 1.43 8.62 7.74
N ARG A 47 1.51 7.77 8.78
CA ARG A 47 2.73 7.58 9.59
C ARG A 47 3.94 7.11 8.79
N TYR A 48 3.74 6.58 7.59
CA TYR A 48 4.81 6.12 6.69
C TYR A 48 5.44 7.26 5.88
N ASN A 49 4.79 8.42 5.81
CA ASN A 49 5.25 9.57 5.03
C ASN A 49 6.74 9.95 5.24
N PRO A 50 7.28 10.00 6.47
CA PRO A 50 8.68 10.36 6.68
C PRO A 50 9.69 9.28 6.28
N TYR A 51 9.23 8.06 6.00
CA TYR A 51 10.05 6.90 5.67
C TYR A 51 10.12 6.59 4.16
N PHE A 52 9.42 7.38 3.33
CA PHE A 52 9.56 7.27 1.89
C PHE A 52 10.82 7.99 1.42
N ASN A 53 11.52 7.40 0.45
CA ASN A 53 12.50 8.14 -0.33
C ASN A 53 11.83 9.01 -1.40
N GLU A 54 12.61 9.89 -2.04
CA GLU A 54 12.11 10.84 -3.04
C GLU A 54 11.42 10.14 -4.22
N ARG A 55 11.96 9.01 -4.68
CA ARG A 55 11.39 8.23 -5.78
C ARG A 55 10.09 7.53 -5.36
N GLU A 56 10.02 6.98 -4.15
CA GLU A 56 8.82 6.32 -3.62
C GLU A 56 7.64 7.28 -3.50
N ARG A 57 7.90 8.57 -3.26
CA ARG A 57 6.86 9.61 -3.23
C ARG A 57 6.17 9.82 -4.58
N LEU A 58 6.76 9.38 -5.70
CA LEU A 58 6.10 9.41 -7.01
C LEU A 58 4.77 8.66 -7.01
N ARG A 59 4.59 7.68 -6.11
CA ARG A 59 3.31 6.97 -5.92
C ARG A 59 2.12 7.89 -5.61
N PHE A 60 2.38 9.06 -5.01
CA PHE A 60 1.35 10.04 -4.66
C PHE A 60 0.95 10.95 -5.82
N SER A 61 1.63 10.85 -6.98
CA SER A 61 1.30 11.64 -8.17
C SER A 61 0.05 11.14 -8.91
N VAL A 62 -0.42 9.93 -8.59
CA VAL A 62 -1.63 9.31 -9.16
C VAL A 62 -2.65 9.04 -8.06
N LYS A 63 -3.92 8.90 -8.45
CA LYS A 63 -4.98 8.56 -7.49
C LYS A 63 -4.75 7.15 -6.91
N PRO A 64 -4.99 6.95 -5.61
CA PRO A 64 -4.90 5.62 -5.00
C PRO A 64 -5.91 4.66 -5.63
N GLY A 65 -5.56 3.39 -5.73
CA GLY A 65 -6.34 2.35 -6.40
C GLY A 65 -6.99 1.33 -5.47
N ILE A 66 -8.11 0.74 -5.90
CA ILE A 66 -8.66 -0.49 -5.28
C ILE A 66 -7.71 -1.67 -5.54
N THR A 67 -7.27 -1.83 -6.79
CA THR A 67 -6.24 -2.79 -7.21
C THR A 67 -5.04 -2.07 -7.82
N GLY A 68 -3.93 -2.78 -8.02
CA GLY A 68 -2.68 -2.17 -8.47
C GLY A 68 -1.60 -3.19 -8.77
N TRP A 69 -0.52 -2.73 -9.40
CA TRP A 69 0.57 -3.59 -9.86
C TRP A 69 1.21 -4.38 -8.71
N ALA A 70 1.44 -3.75 -7.56
CA ALA A 70 1.95 -4.39 -6.36
C ALA A 70 1.00 -5.48 -5.81
N GLN A 71 -0.32 -5.27 -5.88
CA GLN A 71 -1.33 -6.26 -5.44
C GLN A 71 -1.40 -7.50 -6.36
N ILE A 72 -1.00 -7.36 -7.62
CA ILE A 72 -0.88 -8.50 -8.53
C ILE A 72 0.42 -9.26 -8.26
N HIS A 73 1.54 -8.55 -8.06
CA HIS A 73 2.89 -9.13 -8.03
C HIS A 73 3.49 -9.42 -6.65
N GLY A 74 2.88 -9.00 -5.54
CA GLY A 74 3.54 -9.11 -4.23
C GLY A 74 2.60 -9.06 -3.02
N ARG A 75 1.63 -9.99 -2.94
CA ARG A 75 0.70 -10.03 -1.77
C ARG A 75 1.30 -10.64 -0.50
N ASN A 76 2.16 -11.67 -0.58
CA ASN A 76 2.53 -12.48 0.60
C ASN A 76 4.05 -12.61 0.85
N GLU A 77 4.93 -12.23 -0.08
CA GLU A 77 6.39 -12.50 0.03
C GLU A 77 7.26 -11.30 -0.37
N ALA A 78 6.66 -10.18 -0.77
CA ALA A 78 7.42 -9.01 -1.23
C ALA A 78 7.74 -8.09 -0.05
N SER A 79 9.03 -7.81 0.17
CA SER A 79 9.49 -6.77 1.11
C SER A 79 8.83 -5.42 0.82
N TRP A 80 8.83 -4.52 1.81
CA TRP A 80 8.30 -3.17 1.64
C TRP A 80 8.94 -2.45 0.44
N ASP A 81 10.26 -2.52 0.31
CA ASP A 81 10.99 -1.96 -0.84
C ASP A 81 10.43 -2.48 -2.17
N LYS A 82 10.17 -3.78 -2.29
CA LYS A 82 9.65 -4.35 -3.54
C LYS A 82 8.22 -3.90 -3.81
N ARG A 83 7.41 -3.72 -2.78
CA ARG A 83 6.03 -3.21 -2.91
C ARG A 83 6.04 -1.76 -3.37
N LEU A 84 6.88 -0.93 -2.78
CA LEU A 84 7.03 0.49 -3.14
C LEU A 84 7.64 0.66 -4.53
N GLU A 85 8.63 -0.17 -4.90
CA GLU A 85 9.19 -0.21 -6.25
C GLU A 85 8.11 -0.55 -7.29
N ASN A 86 7.24 -1.52 -6.99
CA ASN A 86 6.13 -1.86 -7.88
C ASN A 86 5.10 -0.73 -8.02
N ASP A 87 4.84 0.01 -6.94
CA ASP A 87 3.96 1.20 -6.99
C ASP A 87 4.58 2.30 -7.85
N VAL A 88 5.89 2.58 -7.69
CA VAL A 88 6.61 3.55 -8.51
C VAL A 88 6.66 3.12 -9.97
N TRP A 89 6.98 1.86 -10.24
CA TRP A 89 7.06 1.32 -11.59
C TRP A 89 5.73 1.47 -12.32
N TYR A 90 4.60 1.23 -11.62
CA TYR A 90 3.27 1.46 -12.16
C TYR A 90 3.06 2.91 -12.58
N VAL A 91 3.47 3.88 -11.75
CA VAL A 91 3.37 5.31 -12.09
C VAL A 91 4.23 5.65 -13.30
N GLU A 92 5.48 5.17 -13.33
CA GLU A 92 6.42 5.42 -14.42
C GLU A 92 5.98 4.80 -15.76
N HIS A 93 5.23 3.69 -15.74
CA HIS A 93 4.80 2.94 -16.93
C HIS A 93 3.29 3.00 -17.15
N TRP A 94 2.62 3.98 -16.54
CA TRP A 94 1.18 4.07 -16.58
C TRP A 94 0.65 4.16 -18.02
N SER A 95 -0.31 3.30 -18.33
CA SER A 95 -1.04 3.30 -19.61
C SER A 95 -2.39 2.63 -19.43
N LEU A 96 -3.36 2.99 -20.27
CA LEU A 96 -4.69 2.35 -20.27
C LEU A 96 -4.61 0.83 -20.51
N GLY A 97 -3.66 0.38 -21.33
CA GLY A 97 -3.42 -1.04 -21.56
C GLY A 97 -2.89 -1.78 -20.32
N LEU A 98 -2.05 -1.11 -19.52
CA LEU A 98 -1.58 -1.63 -18.24
C LEU A 98 -2.71 -1.76 -17.23
N ASP A 99 -3.58 -0.75 -17.14
CA ASP A 99 -4.75 -0.79 -16.25
C ASP A 99 -5.69 -1.95 -16.61
N LEU A 100 -6.00 -2.14 -17.89
CA LEU A 100 -6.80 -3.27 -18.35
C LEU A 100 -6.16 -4.62 -18.00
N LYS A 101 -4.83 -4.74 -18.19
CA LYS A 101 -4.08 -5.93 -17.81
C LYS A 101 -4.18 -6.20 -16.31
N ILE A 102 -4.02 -5.19 -15.46
CA ILE A 102 -4.14 -5.32 -14.00
C ILE A 102 -5.55 -5.77 -13.61
N LEU A 103 -6.60 -5.22 -14.23
CA LEU A 103 -7.98 -5.62 -13.98
C LEU A 103 -8.22 -7.10 -14.32
N VAL A 104 -7.80 -7.54 -15.50
CA VAL A 104 -7.93 -8.95 -15.92
C VAL A 104 -7.19 -9.88 -14.97
N LEU A 105 -5.96 -9.53 -14.57
CA LEU A 105 -5.19 -10.30 -13.61
C LEU A 105 -5.84 -10.32 -12.22
N THR A 106 -6.46 -9.21 -11.81
CA THR A 106 -7.20 -9.10 -10.55
C THR A 106 -8.40 -10.05 -10.56
N ILE A 107 -9.22 -10.01 -11.62
CA ILE A 107 -10.40 -10.88 -11.78
C ILE A 107 -9.96 -12.35 -11.77
N LYS A 108 -8.95 -12.72 -12.55
CA LYS A 108 -8.41 -14.09 -12.58
C LYS A 108 -7.96 -14.56 -11.20
N LYS A 109 -7.31 -13.69 -10.42
CA LYS A 109 -6.81 -13.99 -9.08
C LYS A 109 -7.94 -14.17 -8.07
N VAL A 110 -8.97 -13.33 -8.12
CA VAL A 110 -10.18 -13.45 -7.29
C VAL A 110 -10.95 -14.73 -7.61
N LEU A 111 -11.18 -15.00 -8.91
CA LEU A 111 -11.89 -16.21 -9.36
C LEU A 111 -11.13 -17.51 -9.05
N SER A 112 -9.79 -17.47 -9.02
CA SER A 112 -8.96 -18.62 -8.65
C SER A 112 -9.08 -19.01 -7.17
N GLY A 113 -9.79 -18.25 -6.33
CA GLY A 113 -9.96 -18.55 -4.90
C GLY A 113 -8.68 -18.38 -4.05
N LYS A 114 -7.53 -18.10 -4.67
CA LYS A 114 -6.24 -17.82 -4.01
C LYS A 114 -6.19 -16.44 -3.33
N GLY A 115 -7.36 -15.84 -3.08
CA GLY A 115 -7.51 -14.44 -2.64
C GLY A 115 -7.82 -14.25 -1.16
N VAL A 116 -8.11 -15.32 -0.41
CA VAL A 116 -8.48 -15.25 1.02
C VAL A 116 -7.65 -16.24 1.83
N VAL A 117 -6.33 -16.12 1.74
CA VAL A 117 -5.46 -16.57 2.82
C VAL A 117 -4.80 -15.31 3.34
N VAL A 118 -5.42 -14.75 4.39
CA VAL A 118 -4.67 -13.97 5.38
C VAL A 118 -3.70 -15.00 5.95
N ASP A 119 -2.50 -15.04 5.38
CA ASP A 119 -1.45 -15.89 5.91
C ASP A 119 -1.05 -15.29 7.24
N ALA A 120 -1.62 -15.83 8.31
CA ALA A 120 -1.39 -15.42 9.70
C ALA A 120 0.09 -15.54 10.10
N GLN A 121 0.95 -16.11 9.23
CA GLN A 121 2.39 -16.20 9.43
C GLN A 121 3.25 -15.14 8.71
N SER A 122 2.69 -14.26 7.86
CA SER A 122 3.48 -13.13 7.31
C SER A 122 3.29 -11.87 8.17
N VAL A 123 3.82 -11.90 9.40
CA VAL A 123 3.96 -10.67 10.20
C VAL A 123 5.10 -9.86 9.59
N MET A 124 4.85 -9.26 8.42
CA MET A 124 5.69 -8.20 7.89
C MET A 124 5.69 -7.09 8.93
N LEU A 125 6.88 -6.63 9.34
CA LEU A 125 7.01 -5.46 10.18
C LEU A 125 6.32 -4.27 9.51
N ASP A 126 5.80 -3.34 10.30
CA ASP A 126 5.33 -2.08 9.72
C ASP A 126 6.51 -1.37 9.03
N LEU A 127 6.24 -0.62 7.95
CA LEU A 127 7.30 0.04 7.18
C LEU A 127 8.20 0.91 8.07
N ASP A 128 7.60 1.62 9.03
CA ASP A 128 8.35 2.46 9.95
C ASP A 128 9.25 1.67 10.88
N GLU A 129 8.85 0.46 11.29
CA GLU A 129 9.68 -0.44 12.09
C GLU A 129 10.84 -0.99 11.25
N GLU A 130 10.56 -1.51 10.05
CA GLU A 130 11.58 -2.03 9.12
C GLU A 130 12.66 -0.97 8.81
N ARG A 131 12.23 0.27 8.56
CA ARG A 131 13.13 1.39 8.24
C ARG A 131 13.91 1.88 9.46
N LYS A 132 13.31 1.90 10.66
CA LYS A 132 14.02 2.23 11.92
C LYS A 132 15.11 1.21 12.22
N GLU A 133 14.82 -0.08 12.10
CA GLU A 133 15.79 -1.16 12.34
C GLU A 133 16.93 -1.14 11.32
N SER A 134 16.63 -0.78 10.06
CA SER A 134 17.61 -0.65 8.98
C SER A 134 18.49 0.61 9.07
N GLY A 135 18.30 1.46 10.10
CA GLY A 135 19.02 2.72 10.25
C GLY A 135 18.68 3.76 9.17
N HIS A 136 17.53 3.63 8.52
CA HIS A 136 17.09 4.57 7.50
C HIS A 136 16.74 5.91 8.16
N LYS A 137 17.48 6.95 7.78
CA LYS A 137 17.21 8.32 8.25
C LYS A 137 15.94 8.82 7.59
N THR A 138 14.99 9.28 8.41
CA THR A 138 13.78 9.92 7.92
C THR A 138 14.12 11.16 7.09
N ILE A 139 13.20 11.61 6.23
CA ILE A 139 13.40 12.85 5.47
C ILE A 139 13.66 14.03 6.41
N SER A 140 12.99 14.10 7.57
CA SER A 140 13.23 15.12 8.60
C SER A 140 14.65 15.09 9.12
N GLU A 141 15.19 13.90 9.42
CA GLU A 141 16.58 13.78 9.90
C GLU A 141 17.58 14.07 8.78
N LYS A 142 17.30 13.66 7.54
CA LYS A 142 18.16 13.94 6.39
C LYS A 142 18.27 15.45 6.11
N PHE A 143 17.18 16.20 6.29
CA PHE A 143 17.15 17.65 6.13
C PHE A 143 17.91 18.36 7.27
N VAL A 144 17.74 17.92 8.53
CA VAL A 144 18.49 18.45 9.68
C VAL A 144 20.00 18.25 9.51
N ILE A 145 20.44 17.09 9.04
CA ILE A 145 21.88 16.83 8.84
C ILE A 145 22.44 17.65 7.68
N HIS A 146 21.64 17.90 6.64
CA HIS A 146 22.06 18.79 5.55
C HIS A 146 22.18 20.24 6.02
N GLU A 147 21.26 20.74 6.85
CA GLU A 147 21.39 22.06 7.48
C GLU A 147 22.61 22.15 8.42
N GLU A 148 22.95 21.06 9.12
CA GLU A 148 24.09 21.02 10.04
C GLU A 148 25.45 20.93 9.29
N CYS A 149 25.48 20.32 8.10
CA CYS A 149 26.67 20.27 7.24
C CYS A 149 26.92 21.57 6.45
N ASP A 150 25.90 22.38 6.17
CA ASP A 150 26.07 23.68 5.50
C ASP A 150 26.37 24.83 6.49
N GLY A 151 26.26 24.59 7.79
CA GLY A 151 26.49 25.57 8.86
C GLY A 151 27.88 25.60 9.49
N ASN A 152 28.75 24.60 9.24
CA ASN A 152 30.06 24.53 9.92
C ASN A 152 31.26 24.56 8.96
N LYS A 153 31.47 25.72 8.34
CA LYS A 153 32.85 26.18 8.08
C LYS A 153 33.38 26.80 9.38
N ILE A 154 34.01 26.01 10.24
CA ILE A 154 35.29 26.30 10.93
C ILE A 154 35.81 24.95 11.48
N GLY A 155 36.96 24.47 10.98
CA GLY A 155 37.86 23.63 11.81
C GLY A 155 38.27 22.25 11.28
N SER A 156 39.30 22.26 10.45
CA SER A 156 40.36 21.24 10.26
C SER A 156 40.07 19.97 9.43
N CYS A 157 41.06 19.72 8.57
CA CYS A 157 41.32 18.59 7.68
C CYS A 157 41.23 17.20 8.34
#